data_AF-A0A7J6Q3Y9-F1
#
_entry.id   AF-A0A7J6Q3Y9-F1
#
_cell.length_a   1.000
_cell.length_b   1.000
_cell.length_c   1.000
_cell.angle_alpha   90.00
_cell.angle_beta   90.00
_cell.angle_gamma   90.00
#
_symmetry.space_group_name_H-M   'P 1'
#
loop_
_entity.id
_entity.type
_entity.pdbx_description
1 polymer ?
#
loop_
_entity_poly.entity_id
_entity_poly.type
_entity_poly.pdbx_seq_one_letter_code
_entity_poly.pdbx_strand_id
1 'polypeptide(L)'
;TWRVEMLARGVLKVNYSVQAEGETPPVIVVFFGARAGQEPIRLTPFDAARGVTVPSKDVTEISIRCEGPVGSKFTFTSFSLSSSRGGGAAECHPCDPGQALVDGSCQECPKGQYSSKDGAACRPCSANTYTSHEGSAACLPCPNGMVSEAGADSCTMSIDSDLAIGDGLFDLKALSDKIAGEYGPLALPDGRSVYFDPIAGRADITKAVVAGKCAASASPTAAEGDTDRVPIGKSIAEVEASGHGIGLVLVAPAEVGACQSVAAINLICDPSVANKSTYPVATLLPAPQNTRICGGQYVSIGWHLAEACRLCSPDDYVRTVSECTNGTQQVSYVLSDSLCMVRDGPPAEAYWQSCESGLPWHFILGIAAGCLALVSSLLYVLYLQRRWNETYGAYMKLREHVGPQMEARTEPLELGRSVITYTMEEGPDPYTAITPT
;
A
#
# COMPACT_ATOMS: atom_id res chain seq x y z
N THR A 1 26.29 13.09 45.70
CA THR A 1 27.08 14.21 45.10
C THR A 1 28.53 14.09 45.51
N TRP A 2 29.48 14.64 44.74
CA TRP A 2 30.91 14.55 45.03
C TRP A 2 31.61 15.92 44.99
N ARG A 3 32.46 16.19 45.99
CA ARG A 3 33.31 17.37 46.04
C ARG A 3 34.72 17.01 46.50
N VAL A 4 35.72 17.36 45.69
CA VAL A 4 37.13 17.20 46.02
C VAL A 4 37.77 18.56 46.22
N GLU A 5 38.40 18.75 47.38
CA GLU A 5 39.06 19.99 47.80
C GLU A 5 40.54 19.74 48.08
N MET A 6 41.42 20.56 47.52
CA MET A 6 42.83 20.60 47.91
C MET A 6 43.00 21.43 49.19
N LEU A 7 43.51 20.79 50.25
CA LEU A 7 43.91 21.49 51.46
C LEU A 7 45.34 22.05 51.31
N ALA A 8 45.64 23.13 52.02
CA ALA A 8 46.88 23.91 51.93
C ALA A 8 48.21 23.14 52.21
N ARG A 9 48.17 21.83 52.45
CA ARG A 9 49.32 20.96 52.73
C ARG A 9 49.54 19.85 51.70
N GLY A 10 48.93 19.94 50.51
CA GLY A 10 49.02 18.88 49.50
C GLY A 10 48.29 17.62 49.97
N VAL A 11 47.10 17.81 50.54
CA VAL A 11 46.21 16.75 50.99
C VAL A 11 44.87 16.99 50.31
N LEU A 12 44.36 15.99 49.59
CA LEU A 12 43.06 16.00 48.94
C LEU A 12 42.00 15.56 49.95
N LYS A 13 40.99 16.38 50.18
CA LYS A 13 39.79 16.00 50.94
C LYS A 13 38.68 15.65 49.96
N VAL A 14 38.20 14.42 50.02
CA VAL A 14 37.05 13.94 49.23
C VAL A 14 35.82 13.91 50.12
N ASN A 15 34.86 14.78 49.82
CA ASN A 15 33.52 14.77 50.42
C ASN A 15 32.55 14.15 49.41
N TYR A 16 31.70 13.24 49.87
CA TYR A 16 30.68 12.64 49.01
C TYR A 16 29.42 12.31 49.80
N SER A 17 28.29 12.25 49.09
CA SER A 17 27.02 11.80 49.63
C SER A 17 26.43 10.71 48.72
N VAL A 18 25.93 9.66 49.35
CA VAL A 18 25.25 8.55 48.69
C VAL A 18 23.82 8.51 49.24
N GLN A 19 22.83 8.63 48.36
CA GLN A 19 21.45 8.25 48.67
C GLN A 19 21.21 6.90 48.00
N ALA A 20 20.90 5.88 48.80
CA ALA A 20 20.57 4.56 48.32
C ALA A 20 19.11 4.25 48.70
N GLU A 21 18.32 3.77 47.75
CA GLU A 21 17.00 3.20 47.98
C GLU A 21 17.12 1.67 47.89
N GLY A 22 17.15 0.97 49.04
CA GLY A 22 17.28 -0.49 49.08
C GLY A 22 17.95 -1.03 50.36
N GLU A 23 17.81 -2.34 50.61
CA GLU A 23 18.32 -3.03 51.81
C GLU A 23 19.85 -3.27 51.82
N THR A 24 20.53 -3.17 50.66
CA THR A 24 21.99 -3.30 50.56
C THR A 24 22.62 -2.02 49.99
N PRO A 25 23.46 -1.31 50.76
CA PRO A 25 24.07 -0.08 50.26
C PRO A 25 25.15 -0.42 49.22
N PRO A 26 25.19 0.27 48.07
CA PRO A 26 26.21 0.04 47.05
C PRO A 26 27.61 0.40 47.58
N VAL A 27 28.62 -0.35 47.13
CA VAL A 27 30.02 -0.09 47.48
C VAL A 27 30.64 0.76 46.37
N ILE A 28 31.18 1.92 46.71
CA ILE A 28 31.79 2.84 45.74
C ILE A 28 33.29 2.83 45.93
N VAL A 29 34.01 2.21 45.00
CA VAL A 29 35.48 2.14 45.08
C VAL A 29 36.08 3.34 44.35
N VAL A 30 36.89 4.13 45.06
CA VAL A 30 37.62 5.26 44.49
C VAL A 30 39.08 4.86 44.32
N PHE A 31 39.53 4.83 43.08
CA PHE A 31 40.92 4.56 42.73
C PHE A 31 41.67 5.90 42.70
N PHE A 32 42.60 6.08 43.63
CA PHE A 32 43.63 7.10 43.51
C PHE A 32 44.81 6.42 42.83
N GLY A 33 45.00 6.70 41.53
CA GLY A 33 46.12 6.19 40.78
C GLY A 33 47.41 6.83 41.31
N ALA A 34 48.13 6.08 42.13
CA ALA A 34 49.57 6.26 42.31
C ALA A 34 50.31 5.35 41.33
N ARG A 35 51.59 5.63 41.08
CA ARG A 35 52.46 4.82 40.19
C ARG A 35 52.26 3.32 40.43
N ALA A 36 52.31 2.54 39.35
CA ALA A 36 52.06 1.09 39.32
C ALA A 36 52.58 0.35 40.57
N GLY A 37 51.67 -0.29 41.33
CA GLY A 37 52.01 -1.16 42.46
C GLY A 37 51.38 -0.84 43.83
N GLN A 38 50.51 0.17 43.94
CA GLN A 38 49.82 0.51 45.21
C GLN A 38 48.35 0.03 45.24
N GLU A 39 47.89 -0.49 46.39
CA GLU A 39 46.51 -0.96 46.56
C GLU A 39 45.49 0.19 46.51
N PRO A 40 44.31 -0.01 45.90
CA PRO A 40 43.28 1.01 45.81
C PRO A 40 42.63 1.28 47.18
N ILE A 41 42.37 2.55 47.47
CA ILE A 41 41.67 2.96 48.69
C ILE A 41 40.16 2.74 48.51
N ARG A 42 39.63 1.65 49.05
CA ARG A 42 38.19 1.38 49.04
C ARG A 42 37.47 2.31 50.01
N LEU A 43 36.51 3.08 49.52
CA LEU A 43 35.67 3.95 50.35
C LEU A 43 34.29 3.32 50.52
N THR A 44 33.82 3.25 51.75
CA THR A 44 32.51 2.68 52.05
C THR A 44 31.50 3.79 52.32
N PRO A 45 30.18 3.55 52.23
CA PRO A 45 29.18 4.55 52.61
C PRO A 45 29.37 5.14 54.03
N PHE A 46 30.02 4.41 54.93
CA PHE A 46 30.38 4.89 56.27
C PHE A 46 31.45 6.00 56.26
N ASP A 47 32.33 6.04 55.27
CA ASP A 47 33.39 7.05 55.14
C ASP A 47 32.85 8.39 54.60
N ALA A 48 31.61 8.40 54.07
CA ALA A 48 30.93 9.57 53.50
C ALA A 48 30.71 10.68 54.52
N ALA A 49 30.45 10.32 55.79
CA ALA A 49 30.14 11.27 56.85
C ALA A 49 31.38 12.04 57.36
N ARG A 50 32.59 11.51 57.16
CA ARG A 50 33.83 12.11 57.69
C ARG A 50 34.67 12.80 56.62
N GLY A 51 34.49 12.42 55.36
CA GLY A 51 35.37 12.82 54.28
C GLY A 51 36.74 12.16 54.40
N VAL A 52 37.38 11.88 53.27
CA VAL A 52 38.63 11.12 53.24
C VAL A 52 39.76 12.04 52.83
N THR A 53 40.86 12.03 53.58
CA THR A 53 42.07 12.80 53.26
C THR A 53 43.15 11.92 52.67
N VAL A 54 43.59 12.22 51.45
CA VAL A 54 44.64 11.48 50.72
C VAL A 54 45.81 12.41 50.41
N PRO A 55 47.08 11.99 50.58
CA PRO A 55 48.23 12.79 50.17
C PRO A 55 48.20 13.08 48.66
N SER A 56 48.27 14.35 48.24
CA SER A 56 48.12 14.77 46.84
C SER A 56 49.33 14.46 45.96
N LYS A 57 50.49 14.14 46.56
CA LYS A 57 51.74 13.90 45.84
C LYS A 57 51.73 12.58 45.05
N ASP A 58 50.78 11.71 45.36
CA ASP A 58 50.69 10.36 44.82
C ASP A 58 49.46 10.17 43.92
N VAL A 59 48.70 11.22 43.60
CA VAL A 59 47.45 11.11 42.84
C VAL A 59 47.64 11.69 41.44
N THR A 60 47.82 10.81 40.44
CA THR A 60 47.90 11.20 39.02
C THR A 60 46.58 11.02 38.29
N GLU A 61 45.72 10.13 38.78
CA GLU A 61 44.40 9.83 38.21
C GLU A 61 43.40 9.54 39.33
N ILE A 62 42.15 9.97 39.16
CA ILE A 62 41.05 9.60 40.06
C ILE A 62 40.01 8.86 39.21
N SER A 63 39.87 7.55 39.43
CA SER A 63 38.88 6.72 38.75
C SER A 63 37.83 6.24 39.75
N ILE A 64 36.55 6.38 39.41
CA ILE A 64 35.44 5.98 40.29
C ILE A 64 34.76 4.76 39.66
N ARG A 65 34.70 3.65 40.39
CA ARG A 65 33.98 2.45 39.95
C ARG A 65 32.79 2.20 40.87
N CYS A 66 31.61 2.11 40.28
CA CYS A 66 30.43 1.63 40.97
C CYS A 66 30.38 0.11 40.88
N GLU A 67 30.37 -0.58 42.02
CA GLU A 67 30.17 -2.02 42.10
C GLU A 67 28.82 -2.29 42.76
N GLY A 68 27.95 -3.04 42.08
CA GLY A 68 26.63 -3.38 42.57
C GLY A 68 26.04 -4.60 41.85
N PRO A 69 24.95 -5.18 42.37
CA PRO A 69 24.27 -6.31 41.73
C PRO A 69 23.76 -5.93 40.32
N VAL A 70 23.66 -6.93 39.45
CA VAL A 70 23.19 -6.78 38.06
C VAL A 70 21.81 -6.12 38.06
N GLY A 71 21.66 -4.99 37.36
CA GLY A 71 20.43 -4.19 37.30
C GLY A 71 20.42 -2.93 38.18
N SER A 72 21.50 -2.65 38.93
CA SER A 72 21.63 -1.41 39.70
C SER A 72 21.73 -0.18 38.78
N LYS A 73 20.92 0.85 39.04
CA LYS A 73 20.99 2.15 38.34
C LYS A 73 21.77 3.15 39.18
N PHE A 74 22.86 3.68 38.64
CA PHE A 74 23.67 4.70 39.30
C PHE A 74 23.41 6.05 38.64
N THR A 75 23.23 7.10 39.44
CA THR A 75 23.04 8.46 38.93
C THR A 75 24.01 9.41 39.61
N PHE A 76 24.90 10.01 38.82
CA PHE A 76 25.84 11.02 39.28
C PHE A 76 25.22 12.39 39.05
N THR A 77 24.89 13.10 40.13
CA THR A 77 24.20 14.39 40.05
C THR A 77 25.13 15.60 40.00
N SER A 78 26.36 15.47 40.51
CA SER A 78 27.37 16.53 40.43
C SER A 78 28.75 16.00 40.84
N PHE A 79 29.79 16.36 40.08
CA PHE A 79 31.19 16.17 40.44
C PHE A 79 31.90 17.53 40.38
N SER A 80 32.42 18.00 41.51
CA SER A 80 33.16 19.27 41.56
C SER A 80 34.59 19.04 42.05
N LEU A 81 35.57 19.31 41.20
CA LEU A 81 36.99 19.30 41.52
C LEU A 81 37.48 20.76 41.65
N SER A 82 38.01 21.14 42.81
CA SER A 82 38.55 22.49 43.02
C SER A 82 40.07 22.47 43.10
N SER A 83 40.73 23.35 42.33
CA SER A 83 42.19 23.56 42.29
C SER A 83 43.01 22.49 41.53
N SER A 84 42.62 22.10 40.31
CA SER A 84 43.49 21.35 39.38
C SER A 84 44.37 22.27 38.54
N ARG A 85 45.60 21.85 38.21
CA ARG A 85 46.52 22.57 37.30
C ARG A 85 46.28 22.29 35.81
N GLY A 86 45.32 21.42 35.50
CA GLY A 86 44.97 21.00 34.14
C GLY A 86 44.10 19.74 34.24
N GLY A 87 42.82 19.86 33.89
CA GLY A 87 41.83 18.80 34.02
C GLY A 87 40.55 19.34 34.64
N GLY A 88 39.56 19.61 33.79
CA GLY A 88 38.19 19.89 34.23
C GLY A 88 37.48 18.59 34.59
N ALA A 89 36.59 18.66 35.56
CA ALA A 89 35.53 17.68 35.77
C ALA A 89 34.58 17.73 34.55
N ALA A 90 34.74 16.84 33.58
CA ALA A 90 33.71 16.63 32.58
C ALA A 90 32.60 15.81 33.24
N GLU A 91 31.41 16.40 33.34
CA GLU A 91 30.19 15.63 33.54
C GLU A 91 30.13 14.58 32.41
N CYS A 92 29.98 13.29 32.74
CA CYS A 92 29.79 12.25 31.73
C CYS A 92 28.39 12.43 31.15
N HIS A 93 28.27 13.29 30.14
CA HIS A 93 27.07 13.33 29.33
C HIS A 93 27.02 12.04 28.52
N PRO A 94 25.93 11.27 28.60
CA PRO A 94 25.74 10.12 27.73
C PRO A 94 25.73 10.61 26.27
N CYS A 95 26.20 9.76 25.35
CA CYS A 95 26.10 10.07 23.94
C CYS A 95 24.63 10.24 23.54
N ASP A 96 24.41 11.11 22.56
CA ASP A 96 23.07 11.33 22.03
C ASP A 96 22.53 10.04 21.39
N PRO A 97 21.21 9.86 21.31
CA PRO A 97 20.61 8.74 20.61
C PRO A 97 21.17 8.61 19.20
N GLY A 98 21.46 7.38 18.80
CA GLY A 98 22.15 7.09 17.55
C GLY A 98 23.67 7.11 17.63
N GLN A 99 24.26 7.47 18.77
CA GLN A 99 25.70 7.44 18.98
C GLN A 99 26.10 6.44 20.08
N ALA A 100 27.35 6.00 20.01
CA ALA A 100 27.99 5.15 21.01
C ALA A 100 29.35 5.71 21.41
N LEU A 101 29.77 5.43 22.65
CA LEU A 101 31.05 5.87 23.15
C LEU A 101 32.16 4.92 22.65
N VAL A 102 33.00 5.41 21.75
CA VAL A 102 34.16 4.69 21.21
C VAL A 102 35.41 5.53 21.49
N ASP A 103 36.37 4.97 22.23
CA ASP A 103 37.63 5.64 22.61
C ASP A 103 37.47 7.03 23.27
N GLY A 104 36.39 7.20 24.06
CA GLY A 104 36.14 8.45 24.78
C GLY A 104 35.47 9.55 23.93
N SER A 105 35.08 9.26 22.69
CA SER A 105 34.28 10.14 21.83
C SER A 105 32.97 9.48 21.42
N CYS A 106 31.91 10.26 21.25
CA CYS A 106 30.65 9.76 20.71
C CYS A 106 30.78 9.62 19.19
N GLN A 107 30.56 8.42 18.68
CA GLN A 107 30.56 8.09 17.26
C GLN A 107 29.17 7.62 16.85
N GLU A 108 28.73 7.99 15.64
CA GLU A 108 27.47 7.55 15.09
C GLU A 108 27.44 6.03 14.89
N CYS A 109 26.30 5.42 15.18
CA CYS A 109 26.13 4.00 14.96
C CYS A 109 26.15 3.70 13.46
N PRO A 110 26.89 2.66 13.03
CA PRO A 110 26.89 2.26 11.64
C PRO A 110 25.51 1.74 11.23
N LYS A 111 25.27 1.67 9.93
CA LYS A 111 24.04 1.12 9.36
C LYS A 111 23.77 -0.30 9.85
N GLY A 112 22.49 -0.64 9.96
CA GLY A 112 22.04 -1.87 10.60
C GLY A 112 22.21 -1.90 12.12
N GLN A 113 22.68 -0.81 12.74
CA GLN A 113 22.75 -0.67 14.20
C GLN A 113 22.09 0.62 14.69
N TYR A 114 21.62 0.58 15.93
CA TYR A 114 21.00 1.72 16.59
C TYR A 114 21.49 1.88 18.03
N SER A 115 21.34 3.09 18.58
CA SER A 115 21.57 3.37 20.00
C SER A 115 20.43 4.21 20.55
N SER A 116 19.77 3.73 21.61
CA SER A 116 18.71 4.49 22.29
C SER A 116 19.30 5.53 23.26
N LYS A 117 18.46 6.38 23.86
CA LYS A 117 18.86 7.41 24.86
C LYS A 117 19.70 6.89 26.05
N ASP A 118 19.69 5.59 26.29
CA ASP A 118 20.44 4.92 27.37
C ASP A 118 21.61 4.06 26.85
N GLY A 119 21.90 4.10 25.55
CA GLY A 119 22.85 3.21 24.88
C GLY A 119 24.30 3.69 24.97
N ALA A 120 25.14 2.99 25.75
CA ALA A 120 26.59 3.17 25.71
C ALA A 120 27.25 2.58 24.45
N ALA A 121 26.52 1.73 23.72
CA ALA A 121 27.01 0.93 22.60
C ALA A 121 25.94 0.78 21.52
N CYS A 122 26.39 0.71 20.26
CA CYS A 122 25.54 0.40 19.12
C CYS A 122 25.09 -1.06 19.19
N ARG A 123 23.79 -1.28 18.97
CA ARG A 123 23.16 -2.59 18.97
C ARG A 123 22.66 -2.92 17.57
N PRO A 124 22.86 -4.15 17.08
CA PRO A 124 22.30 -4.55 15.79
C PRO A 124 20.77 -4.49 15.84
N CYS A 125 20.16 -4.13 14.70
CA CYS A 125 18.73 -4.27 14.50
C CYS A 125 18.34 -5.75 14.64
N SER A 126 17.19 -6.02 15.26
CA SER A 126 16.64 -7.37 15.30
C SER A 126 16.17 -7.81 13.91
N ALA A 127 15.95 -9.11 13.70
CA ALA A 127 15.33 -9.59 12.47
C ALA A 127 13.99 -8.89 12.18
N ASN A 128 13.66 -8.72 10.90
CA ASN A 128 12.52 -7.94 10.38
C ASN A 128 12.54 -6.45 10.74
N THR A 129 13.68 -5.93 11.20
CA THR A 129 13.93 -4.50 11.37
C THR A 129 15.25 -4.10 10.73
N TYR A 130 15.39 -2.84 10.34
CA TYR A 130 16.58 -2.35 9.66
C TYR A 130 16.86 -0.88 10.01
N THR A 131 18.07 -0.43 9.69
CA THR A 131 18.31 1.01 9.51
C THR A 131 19.34 1.27 8.42
N SER A 132 18.95 2.11 7.47
CA SER A 132 19.78 2.52 6.33
C SER A 132 20.65 3.74 6.62
N HIS A 133 20.44 4.39 7.77
CA HIS A 133 21.11 5.64 8.15
C HIS A 133 22.09 5.43 9.31
N GLU A 134 23.28 6.02 9.17
CA GLU A 134 24.19 6.18 10.29
C GLU A 134 23.56 7.10 11.34
N GLY A 135 23.91 6.89 12.61
CA GLY A 135 23.36 7.74 13.69
C GLY A 135 21.91 7.42 14.05
N SER A 136 21.41 6.22 13.71
CA SER A 136 20.01 5.88 13.94
C SER A 136 19.69 5.62 15.41
N ALA A 137 18.70 6.33 15.95
CA ALA A 137 18.26 6.17 17.33
C ALA A 137 17.37 4.92 17.55
N ALA A 138 16.81 4.35 16.48
CA ALA A 138 15.94 3.19 16.48
C ALA A 138 15.99 2.47 15.12
N CYS A 139 15.60 1.20 15.10
CA CYS A 139 15.39 0.46 13.87
C CYS A 139 13.94 0.61 13.39
N LEU A 140 13.77 0.63 12.07
CA LEU A 140 12.47 0.65 11.41
C LEU A 140 12.03 -0.79 11.10
N PRO A 141 10.74 -1.13 11.25
CA PRO A 141 10.23 -2.42 10.80
C PRO A 141 10.27 -2.52 9.27
N CYS A 142 10.48 -3.73 8.74
CA CYS A 142 10.36 -3.96 7.31
C CYS A 142 8.91 -3.80 6.84
N PRO A 143 8.68 -3.26 5.62
CA PRO A 143 7.36 -3.22 4.99
C PRO A 143 6.74 -4.60 4.79
N ASN A 144 5.42 -4.65 4.53
CA ASN A 144 4.72 -5.91 4.28
C ASN A 144 5.35 -6.70 3.12
N GLY A 145 5.56 -8.01 3.34
CA GLY A 145 6.19 -8.89 2.35
C GLY A 145 7.70 -8.79 2.23
N MET A 146 8.32 -7.96 3.07
CA MET A 146 9.76 -7.79 3.15
C MET A 146 10.30 -8.37 4.44
N VAL A 147 11.53 -8.86 4.40
CA VAL A 147 12.24 -9.45 5.54
C VAL A 147 13.64 -8.87 5.63
N SER A 148 14.21 -8.94 6.83
CA SER A 148 15.61 -8.58 7.07
C SER A 148 16.22 -9.46 8.14
N GLU A 149 17.50 -9.77 7.98
CA GLU A 149 18.28 -10.47 9.00
C GLU A 149 18.68 -9.51 10.14
N ALA A 150 19.11 -10.08 11.26
CA ALA A 150 19.63 -9.27 12.36
C ALA A 150 20.88 -8.48 11.93
N GLY A 151 20.88 -7.18 12.20
CA GLY A 151 21.95 -6.25 11.79
C GLY A 151 21.87 -5.78 10.34
N ALA A 152 20.76 -6.02 9.64
CA ALA A 152 20.58 -5.58 8.26
C ALA A 152 20.35 -4.05 8.15
N ASP A 153 20.85 -3.46 7.07
CA ASP A 153 20.69 -2.04 6.73
C ASP A 153 19.60 -1.76 5.69
N SER A 154 18.95 -2.80 5.21
CA SER A 154 17.94 -2.78 4.14
C SER A 154 17.01 -3.99 4.29
N CYS A 155 15.80 -3.89 3.72
CA CYS A 155 14.86 -5.00 3.63
C CYS A 155 14.84 -5.58 2.22
N THR A 156 14.67 -6.90 2.12
CA THR A 156 14.58 -7.65 0.86
C THR A 156 13.24 -8.36 0.76
N MET A 157 12.82 -8.69 -0.47
CA MET A 157 11.56 -9.39 -0.69
C MET A 157 11.61 -10.82 -0.11
N SER A 158 10.55 -11.24 0.59
CA SER A 158 10.42 -12.61 1.07
C SER A 158 10.06 -13.53 -0.10
N ILE A 159 10.95 -14.40 -0.52
CA ILE A 159 10.75 -15.25 -1.71
C ILE A 159 10.12 -16.62 -1.40
N ASP A 160 9.94 -16.94 -0.12
CA ASP A 160 9.58 -18.30 0.33
C ASP A 160 8.10 -18.46 0.72
N SER A 161 7.31 -17.38 0.73
CA SER A 161 5.91 -17.42 1.18
C SER A 161 4.99 -16.53 0.35
N ASP A 162 3.73 -16.94 0.25
CA ASP A 162 2.67 -16.12 -0.34
C ASP A 162 2.56 -14.79 0.39
N LEU A 163 2.36 -13.72 -0.37
CA LEU A 163 2.21 -12.38 0.15
C LEU A 163 0.75 -11.98 0.18
N ALA A 164 0.21 -11.75 1.38
CA ALA A 164 -1.08 -11.11 1.57
C ALA A 164 -0.88 -9.60 1.77
N ILE A 165 -1.26 -8.79 0.78
CA ILE A 165 -1.29 -7.32 0.90
C ILE A 165 -2.68 -6.83 0.49
N GLY A 166 -3.32 -6.07 1.39
CA GLY A 166 -4.72 -5.66 1.21
C GLY A 166 -5.61 -6.89 1.08
N ASP A 167 -6.42 -6.92 0.03
CA ASP A 167 -7.34 -8.02 -0.29
C ASP A 167 -6.75 -9.04 -1.29
N GLY A 168 -5.47 -8.88 -1.67
CA GLY A 168 -4.81 -9.74 -2.65
C GLY A 168 -3.79 -10.69 -2.03
N LEU A 169 -3.84 -11.96 -2.45
CA LEU A 169 -2.79 -12.96 -2.18
C LEU A 169 -1.91 -13.10 -3.43
N PHE A 170 -0.59 -13.07 -3.30
CA PHE A 170 0.35 -13.16 -4.43
C PHE A 170 1.33 -14.31 -4.23
N ASP A 171 1.64 -15.05 -5.30
CA ASP A 171 2.62 -16.14 -5.29
C ASP A 171 4.04 -15.58 -5.49
N LEU A 172 4.67 -15.17 -4.39
CA LEU A 172 6.01 -14.58 -4.44
C LEU A 172 7.09 -15.56 -4.89
N LYS A 173 6.86 -16.86 -4.72
CA LYS A 173 7.81 -17.89 -5.15
C LYS A 173 7.87 -17.97 -6.67
N ALA A 174 6.68 -18.07 -7.30
CA ALA A 174 6.59 -18.05 -8.76
C ALA A 174 7.14 -16.73 -9.33
N LEU A 175 6.87 -15.61 -8.64
CA LEU A 175 7.37 -14.30 -9.02
C LEU A 175 8.89 -14.18 -8.88
N SER A 176 9.46 -14.62 -7.76
CA SER A 176 10.91 -14.54 -7.49
C SER A 176 11.71 -15.33 -8.51
N ASP A 177 11.21 -16.47 -8.95
CA ASP A 177 11.86 -17.27 -10.00
C ASP A 177 11.95 -16.52 -11.34
N LYS A 178 11.10 -15.51 -11.58
CA LYS A 178 11.12 -14.69 -12.81
C LYS A 178 11.98 -13.44 -12.69
N ILE A 179 12.02 -12.84 -11.50
CA ILE A 179 12.65 -11.53 -11.27
C ILE A 179 13.94 -11.60 -10.47
N ALA A 180 14.51 -12.79 -10.29
CA ALA A 180 15.77 -12.97 -9.58
C ALA A 180 16.97 -12.44 -10.38
N GLY A 181 17.70 -11.52 -9.76
CA GLY A 181 18.97 -10.99 -10.24
C GLY A 181 18.92 -9.51 -10.59
N GLU A 182 20.02 -9.05 -11.19
CA GLU A 182 20.18 -7.66 -11.59
C GLU A 182 19.82 -7.48 -13.07
N TYR A 183 19.02 -6.45 -13.37
CA TYR A 183 18.50 -6.13 -14.69
C TYR A 183 18.99 -4.75 -15.16
N GLY A 184 19.25 -4.62 -16.46
CA GLY A 184 19.72 -3.39 -17.10
C GLY A 184 20.64 -3.69 -18.29
N PRO A 185 21.09 -2.68 -19.05
CA PRO A 185 20.82 -1.25 -18.87
C PRO A 185 19.45 -0.81 -19.44
N LEU A 186 18.66 -0.08 -18.65
CA LEU A 186 17.52 0.69 -19.17
C LEU A 186 17.98 2.10 -19.52
N ALA A 187 17.98 2.43 -20.81
CA ALA A 187 18.45 3.72 -21.30
C ALA A 187 17.50 4.86 -20.90
N LEU A 188 18.03 5.88 -20.22
CA LEU A 188 17.34 7.12 -19.90
C LEU A 188 17.49 8.14 -21.04
N PRO A 189 16.56 9.09 -21.19
CA PRO A 189 16.64 10.14 -22.21
C PRO A 189 17.88 11.04 -22.11
N ASP A 190 18.53 11.08 -20.95
CA ASP A 190 19.73 11.88 -20.69
C ASP A 190 21.06 11.15 -20.99
N GLY A 191 20.99 9.95 -21.56
CA GLY A 191 22.15 9.14 -21.94
C GLY A 191 22.72 8.28 -20.80
N ARG A 192 22.11 8.29 -19.62
CA ARG A 192 22.44 7.34 -18.53
C ARG A 192 21.68 6.04 -18.68
N SER A 193 22.07 5.06 -17.88
CA SER A 193 21.43 3.74 -17.83
C SER A 193 21.06 3.38 -16.40
N VAL A 194 19.88 2.78 -16.22
CA VAL A 194 19.40 2.26 -14.94
C VAL A 194 19.67 0.76 -14.86
N TYR A 195 20.15 0.33 -13.70
CA TYR A 195 20.29 -1.05 -13.28
C TYR A 195 19.46 -1.27 -12.02
N PHE A 196 18.79 -2.40 -11.88
CA PHE A 196 17.94 -2.64 -10.72
C PHE A 196 17.82 -4.14 -10.39
N ASP A 197 17.61 -4.44 -9.12
CA ASP A 197 17.32 -5.77 -8.59
C ASP A 197 16.08 -5.65 -7.70
N PRO A 198 14.91 -6.16 -8.14
CA PRO A 198 13.67 -6.06 -7.37
C PRO A 198 13.72 -6.84 -6.05
N ILE A 199 14.41 -7.99 -6.02
CA ILE A 199 14.46 -8.87 -4.84
C ILE A 199 15.37 -8.25 -3.77
N ALA A 200 16.54 -7.76 -4.20
CA ALA A 200 17.48 -7.07 -3.33
C ALA A 200 17.02 -5.66 -2.96
N GLY A 201 15.98 -5.12 -3.59
CA GLY A 201 15.49 -3.77 -3.34
C GLY A 201 16.46 -2.68 -3.74
N ARG A 202 17.21 -2.90 -4.84
CA ARG A 202 18.28 -2.00 -5.30
C ARG A 202 17.99 -1.41 -6.67
N ALA A 203 18.33 -0.14 -6.82
CA ALA A 203 18.33 0.54 -8.11
C ALA A 203 19.50 1.53 -8.18
N ASP A 204 20.29 1.43 -9.24
CA ASP A 204 21.48 2.22 -9.50
C ASP A 204 21.40 2.86 -10.89
N ILE A 205 22.06 4.00 -11.08
CA ILE A 205 22.19 4.68 -12.36
C ILE A 205 23.64 4.89 -12.73
N THR A 206 24.00 4.86 -14.01
CA THR A 206 25.35 5.24 -14.43
C THR A 206 25.57 6.74 -14.25
N LYS A 207 26.80 7.13 -13.89
CA LYS A 207 27.20 8.55 -13.89
C LYS A 207 27.17 9.07 -15.33
N ALA A 208 26.52 10.21 -15.56
CA ALA A 208 26.58 10.86 -16.87
C ALA A 208 28.00 11.41 -17.09
N VAL A 209 28.68 10.94 -18.13
CA VAL A 209 29.90 11.60 -18.64
C VAL A 209 29.45 12.79 -19.48
N VAL A 210 29.07 13.90 -18.83
CA VAL A 210 28.93 15.17 -19.53
C VAL A 210 30.31 15.81 -19.63
N ALA A 211 30.77 16.05 -20.86
CA ALA A 211 31.97 16.81 -21.14
C ALA A 211 31.86 18.22 -20.51
N GLY A 212 32.38 18.36 -19.30
CA GLY A 212 32.32 19.59 -18.50
C GLY A 212 31.11 19.63 -17.56
N LYS A 213 31.38 19.27 -16.29
CA LYS A 213 30.51 19.44 -15.10
C LYS A 213 29.18 18.65 -15.12
N CYS A 214 29.18 17.51 -14.45
CA CYS A 214 27.97 17.04 -13.75
C CYS A 214 28.21 17.01 -12.24
N ALA A 215 27.32 17.71 -11.54
CA ALA A 215 27.13 17.68 -10.11
C ALA A 215 26.14 16.56 -9.76
N ALA A 216 26.62 15.58 -9.00
CA ALA A 216 25.91 15.00 -7.86
C ALA A 216 27.04 14.73 -6.87
N SER A 217 26.97 15.33 -5.67
CA SER A 217 28.01 15.20 -4.66
C SER A 217 28.21 13.72 -4.34
N ALA A 218 29.35 13.18 -4.76
CA ALA A 218 29.88 11.99 -4.14
C ALA A 218 30.21 12.35 -2.68
N SER A 219 29.67 11.59 -1.72
CA SER A 219 30.21 11.62 -0.37
C SER A 219 31.68 11.16 -0.40
N PRO A 220 32.57 11.75 0.42
CA PRO A 220 34.02 11.54 0.32
C PRO A 220 34.49 10.17 0.84
N THR A 221 33.59 9.26 1.23
CA THR A 221 33.95 8.00 1.91
C THR A 221 33.71 6.74 1.07
N ALA A 222 33.40 6.86 -0.22
CA ALA A 222 33.41 5.70 -1.11
C ALA A 222 34.85 5.20 -1.27
N ALA A 223 35.16 4.12 -0.55
CA ALA A 223 36.42 3.42 -0.61
C ALA A 223 36.79 3.11 -2.07
N GLU A 224 38.07 3.26 -2.34
CA GLU A 224 38.72 3.18 -3.65
C GLU A 224 38.55 1.78 -4.25
N GLY A 225 37.56 1.63 -5.13
CA GLY A 225 37.32 0.43 -5.94
C GLY A 225 35.82 0.16 -6.13
N ASP A 226 35.35 0.17 -7.39
CA ASP A 226 33.99 -0.19 -7.85
C ASP A 226 32.90 0.91 -7.58
N THR A 227 32.17 1.54 -8.52
CA THR A 227 31.84 1.40 -9.95
C THR A 227 31.37 2.77 -10.50
N ASP A 228 31.21 2.91 -11.82
CA ASP A 228 30.59 4.05 -12.52
C ASP A 228 29.09 4.30 -12.19
N ARG A 229 28.57 3.72 -11.09
CA ARG A 229 27.14 3.71 -10.74
C ARG A 229 26.85 4.47 -9.44
N VAL A 230 25.69 5.13 -9.40
CA VAL A 230 25.18 5.91 -8.27
C VAL A 230 23.86 5.31 -7.82
N PRO A 231 23.70 4.99 -6.52
CA PRO A 231 22.46 4.43 -6.01
C PRO A 231 21.33 5.46 -6.02
N ILE A 232 20.20 5.10 -6.62
CA ILE A 232 18.94 5.85 -6.56
C ILE A 232 17.90 5.18 -5.66
N GLY A 233 18.14 3.93 -5.26
CA GLY A 233 17.37 3.20 -4.24
C GLY A 233 18.22 2.09 -3.64
N LYS A 234 18.27 1.99 -2.30
CA LYS A 234 19.01 0.91 -1.60
C LYS A 234 18.17 0.07 -0.65
N SER A 235 16.96 0.51 -0.34
CA SER A 235 16.03 -0.24 0.49
C SER A 235 14.62 0.02 -0.01
N ILE A 236 13.79 -1.02 0.06
CA ILE A 236 12.36 -0.90 -0.14
C ILE A 236 11.79 -0.20 1.10
N ALA A 237 11.20 0.97 0.89
CA ALA A 237 10.55 1.77 1.93
C ALA A 237 9.06 1.46 2.02
N GLU A 238 8.44 1.17 0.88
CA GLU A 238 7.01 0.93 0.80
C GLU A 238 6.72 -0.13 -0.27
N VAL A 239 5.72 -0.96 0.03
CA VAL A 239 5.19 -1.97 -0.88
C VAL A 239 3.69 -1.72 -0.98
N GLU A 240 3.24 -1.38 -2.17
CA GLU A 240 1.83 -1.24 -2.50
C GLU A 240 1.42 -2.42 -3.38
N ALA A 241 0.29 -3.06 -3.10
CA ALA A 241 -0.25 -4.09 -3.98
C ALA A 241 -1.72 -3.81 -4.27
N SER A 242 -2.11 -4.10 -5.51
CA SER A 242 -3.48 -3.97 -5.99
C SER A 242 -3.78 -5.06 -7.01
N GLY A 243 -5.03 -5.16 -7.47
CA GLY A 243 -5.39 -6.04 -8.60
C GLY A 243 -4.61 -5.75 -9.90
N HIS A 244 -3.93 -4.60 -10.00
CA HIS A 244 -3.14 -4.21 -11.16
C HIS A 244 -1.65 -4.58 -11.05
N GLY A 245 -1.19 -5.10 -9.90
CA GLY A 245 0.20 -5.48 -9.69
C GLY A 245 0.78 -5.06 -8.33
N ILE A 246 2.11 -5.15 -8.23
CA ILE A 246 2.90 -4.84 -7.03
C ILE A 246 3.83 -3.66 -7.33
N GLY A 247 3.73 -2.60 -6.55
CA GLY A 247 4.62 -1.43 -6.58
C GLY A 247 5.63 -1.46 -5.44
N LEU A 248 6.91 -1.35 -5.76
CA LEU A 248 8.01 -1.25 -4.81
C LEU A 248 8.58 0.17 -4.86
N VAL A 249 8.49 0.90 -3.76
CA VAL A 249 9.11 2.23 -3.64
C VAL A 249 10.46 2.08 -2.95
N LEU A 250 11.51 2.37 -3.69
CA LEU A 250 12.89 2.37 -3.22
C LEU A 250 13.32 3.79 -2.90
N VAL A 251 13.93 3.97 -1.73
CA VAL A 251 14.52 5.25 -1.33
C VAL A 251 16.03 5.12 -1.27
N ALA A 252 16.72 6.14 -1.78
CA ALA A 252 18.12 6.32 -1.49
C ALA A 252 18.30 6.76 -0.02
N PRO A 253 19.40 6.37 0.65
CA PRO A 253 19.76 6.94 1.94
C PRO A 253 19.98 8.45 1.75
N ALA A 254 19.15 9.26 2.39
CA ALA A 254 19.33 10.71 2.42
C ALA A 254 20.64 11.06 3.13
N GLU A 255 21.54 11.76 2.45
CA GLU A 255 22.63 12.49 3.09
C GLU A 255 22.06 13.79 3.68
N VAL A 256 22.53 14.19 4.87
CA VAL A 256 22.07 15.38 5.57
C VAL A 256 22.26 16.61 4.67
N GLY A 257 21.15 17.19 4.18
CA GLY A 257 21.15 18.36 3.29
C GLY A 257 21.10 18.06 1.78
N ALA A 258 20.99 16.79 1.37
CA ALA A 258 20.86 16.39 -0.04
C ALA A 258 19.42 16.02 -0.44
N CYS A 259 19.12 16.10 -1.74
CA CYS A 259 17.84 15.69 -2.30
C CYS A 259 17.73 14.15 -2.31
N GLN A 260 16.65 13.59 -1.76
CA GLN A 260 16.44 12.15 -1.73
C GLN A 260 15.99 11.66 -3.12
N SER A 261 16.80 10.81 -3.75
CA SER A 261 16.41 10.09 -4.97
C SER A 261 15.42 8.98 -4.62
N VAL A 262 14.43 8.78 -5.49
CA VAL A 262 13.39 7.76 -5.33
C VAL A 262 13.29 6.95 -6.62
N ALA A 263 13.32 5.64 -6.50
CA ALA A 263 13.06 4.73 -7.61
C ALA A 263 11.79 3.92 -7.31
N ALA A 264 10.94 3.72 -8.30
CA ALA A 264 9.76 2.88 -8.18
C ALA A 264 9.85 1.72 -9.17
N ILE A 265 9.76 0.49 -8.68
CA ILE A 265 9.67 -0.72 -9.52
C ILE A 265 8.21 -1.19 -9.46
N ASN A 266 7.50 -1.05 -10.56
CA ASN A 266 6.12 -1.46 -10.72
C ASN A 266 6.06 -2.77 -11.48
N LEU A 267 5.78 -3.86 -10.76
CA LEU A 267 5.47 -5.17 -11.32
C LEU A 267 3.99 -5.15 -11.73
N ILE A 268 3.72 -5.02 -13.02
CA ILE A 268 2.38 -4.82 -13.58
C ILE A 268 1.76 -6.18 -13.88
N CYS A 269 0.56 -6.44 -13.38
CA CYS A 269 -0.20 -7.64 -13.69
C CYS A 269 -0.57 -7.68 -15.18
N ASP A 270 -0.06 -8.68 -15.90
CA ASP A 270 -0.43 -8.97 -17.28
C ASP A 270 -0.57 -10.50 -17.48
N PRO A 271 -1.77 -11.07 -17.38
CA PRO A 271 -1.98 -12.51 -17.53
C PRO A 271 -1.70 -12.99 -18.97
N SER A 272 -1.69 -12.08 -19.96
CA SER A 272 -1.46 -12.45 -21.37
C SER A 272 -0.03 -12.87 -21.67
N VAL A 273 0.91 -12.60 -20.76
CA VAL A 273 2.33 -12.97 -20.93
C VAL A 273 2.69 -14.31 -20.31
N ALA A 274 1.78 -14.99 -19.59
CA ALA A 274 2.05 -16.24 -18.87
C ALA A 274 2.66 -17.36 -19.74
N ASN A 275 2.26 -17.43 -21.01
CA ASN A 275 2.67 -18.47 -21.95
C ASN A 275 3.73 -18.00 -22.98
N LYS A 276 4.29 -16.80 -22.83
CA LYS A 276 5.30 -16.28 -23.76
C LYS A 276 6.70 -16.66 -23.25
N SER A 277 7.51 -17.27 -24.12
CA SER A 277 8.92 -17.59 -23.83
C SER A 277 9.81 -16.35 -23.71
N THR A 278 9.32 -15.20 -24.20
CA THR A 278 9.97 -13.90 -24.09
C THR A 278 9.21 -13.09 -23.04
N TYR A 279 9.71 -13.09 -21.80
CA TYR A 279 9.26 -12.16 -20.77
C TYR A 279 9.40 -10.73 -21.31
N PRO A 280 8.41 -9.84 -21.08
CA PRO A 280 8.56 -8.46 -21.54
C PRO A 280 9.73 -7.82 -20.79
N VAL A 281 10.51 -7.06 -21.53
CA VAL A 281 11.64 -6.30 -20.99
C VAL A 281 11.06 -5.20 -20.10
N ALA A 282 11.62 -5.01 -18.91
CA ALA A 282 11.26 -3.88 -18.06
C ALA A 282 11.46 -2.57 -18.83
N THR A 283 10.51 -1.65 -18.70
CA THR A 283 10.50 -0.38 -19.43
C THR A 283 10.47 0.80 -18.48
N LEU A 284 10.90 1.97 -18.95
CA LEU A 284 10.74 3.21 -18.19
C LEU A 284 9.30 3.71 -18.34
N LEU A 285 8.64 3.95 -17.21
CA LEU A 285 7.34 4.56 -17.14
C LEU A 285 7.47 6.09 -17.01
N PRO A 286 6.52 6.86 -17.57
CA PRO A 286 6.51 8.30 -17.40
C PRO A 286 6.37 8.65 -15.91
N ALA A 287 7.19 9.60 -15.44
CA ALA A 287 7.05 10.12 -14.08
C ALA A 287 5.67 10.78 -13.91
N PRO A 288 5.01 10.61 -12.74
CA PRO A 288 3.73 11.24 -12.46
C PRO A 288 3.85 12.77 -12.53
N GLN A 289 2.89 13.43 -13.17
CA GLN A 289 2.99 14.85 -13.57
C GLN A 289 2.98 15.88 -12.42
N ASN A 290 3.06 15.47 -11.16
CA ASN A 290 2.96 16.36 -9.99
C ASN A 290 3.92 16.02 -8.84
N THR A 291 4.93 15.17 -9.06
CA THR A 291 5.94 14.91 -8.04
C THR A 291 6.86 16.13 -7.90
N ARG A 292 6.51 17.01 -6.96
CA ARG A 292 7.36 18.12 -6.51
C ARG A 292 8.48 17.56 -5.61
N ILE A 293 9.27 16.65 -6.15
CA ILE A 293 10.48 16.13 -5.49
C ILE A 293 11.55 17.18 -5.73
N CYS A 294 11.99 17.84 -4.65
CA CYS A 294 13.03 18.86 -4.70
C CYS A 294 14.26 18.32 -5.44
N GLY A 295 14.49 18.69 -6.71
CA GLY A 295 15.70 18.38 -7.48
C GLY A 295 16.13 16.90 -7.63
N GLY A 296 15.42 15.96 -7.01
CA GLY A 296 15.73 14.54 -6.98
C GLY A 296 15.21 13.81 -8.22
N GLN A 297 15.90 12.75 -8.62
CA GLN A 297 15.50 11.94 -9.76
C GLN A 297 14.45 10.92 -9.31
N TYR A 298 13.30 10.96 -9.98
CA TYR A 298 12.26 9.95 -9.88
C TYR A 298 12.37 9.03 -11.09
N VAL A 299 12.72 7.77 -10.86
CA VAL A 299 12.78 6.75 -11.90
C VAL A 299 11.66 5.76 -11.65
N SER A 300 10.77 5.59 -12.63
CA SER A 300 9.73 4.56 -12.55
C SER A 300 9.99 3.50 -13.61
N ILE A 301 10.08 2.26 -13.16
CA ILE A 301 10.30 1.07 -13.98
C ILE A 301 9.00 0.28 -13.98
N GLY A 302 8.49 -0.07 -15.16
CA GLY A 302 7.31 -0.89 -15.35
C GLY A 302 7.68 -2.24 -15.92
N TRP A 303 7.23 -3.30 -15.29
CA TRP A 303 7.54 -4.66 -15.69
C TRP A 303 6.28 -5.53 -15.72
N HIS A 304 5.81 -5.86 -16.92
CA HIS A 304 4.62 -6.68 -17.12
C HIS A 304 4.90 -8.16 -16.81
N LEU A 305 4.19 -8.76 -15.86
CA LEU A 305 4.39 -10.14 -15.44
C LEU A 305 3.03 -10.78 -15.17
N ALA A 306 2.90 -12.07 -15.51
CA ALA A 306 1.70 -12.81 -15.16
C ALA A 306 1.66 -13.08 -13.65
N GLU A 307 2.81 -13.42 -13.07
CA GLU A 307 3.01 -13.71 -11.65
C GLU A 307 2.90 -12.46 -10.75
N ALA A 308 2.82 -11.25 -11.33
CA ALA A 308 2.52 -10.03 -10.58
C ALA A 308 1.01 -9.85 -10.31
N CYS A 309 0.15 -10.68 -10.90
CA CYS A 309 -1.28 -10.68 -10.63
C CYS A 309 -1.59 -11.37 -9.29
N ARG A 310 -2.67 -10.95 -8.63
CA ARG A 310 -3.18 -11.65 -7.45
C ARG A 310 -3.62 -13.07 -7.82
N LEU A 311 -3.53 -14.00 -6.88
CA LEU A 311 -4.13 -15.31 -6.97
C LEU A 311 -5.65 -15.21 -6.92
N CYS A 312 -6.31 -16.05 -7.73
CA CYS A 312 -7.76 -16.10 -7.76
C CYS A 312 -8.31 -16.65 -6.43
N SER A 313 -9.29 -15.94 -5.86
CA SER A 313 -10.08 -16.33 -4.69
C SER A 313 -11.31 -17.12 -5.13
N PRO A 314 -11.94 -17.95 -4.27
CA PRO A 314 -13.23 -18.57 -4.58
C PRO A 314 -14.32 -17.57 -5.02
N ASP A 315 -14.24 -16.32 -4.57
CA ASP A 315 -15.19 -15.25 -4.93
C ASP A 315 -15.04 -14.77 -6.39
N ASP A 316 -13.92 -15.07 -7.05
CA ASP A 316 -13.66 -14.72 -8.45
C ASP A 316 -14.34 -15.69 -9.43
N TYR A 317 -14.89 -16.79 -8.92
CA TYR A 317 -15.58 -17.80 -9.73
C TYR A 317 -17.08 -17.57 -9.77
N VAL A 318 -17.62 -17.45 -10.98
CA VAL A 318 -19.07 -17.42 -11.19
C VAL A 318 -19.57 -18.84 -11.45
N ARG A 319 -20.64 -19.18 -10.75
CA ARG A 319 -21.37 -20.44 -10.94
C ARG A 319 -22.15 -20.38 -12.25
N THR A 320 -21.72 -21.17 -13.23
CA THR A 320 -22.42 -21.35 -14.50
C THR A 320 -23.21 -22.65 -14.50
N VAL A 321 -24.42 -22.63 -15.05
CA VAL A 321 -25.30 -23.80 -15.14
C VAL A 321 -25.62 -24.04 -16.61
N SER A 322 -25.48 -25.29 -17.06
CA SER A 322 -25.86 -25.68 -18.42
C SER A 322 -27.38 -25.68 -18.60
N GLU A 323 -27.83 -25.81 -19.84
CA GLU A 323 -29.23 -26.09 -20.14
C GLU A 323 -29.69 -27.41 -19.48
N CYS A 324 -30.97 -27.46 -19.09
CA CYS A 324 -31.59 -28.65 -18.51
C CYS A 324 -31.93 -29.65 -19.62
N THR A 325 -31.14 -30.71 -19.74
CA THR A 325 -31.34 -31.78 -20.73
C THR A 325 -31.68 -33.08 -20.02
N ASN A 326 -32.79 -33.71 -20.42
CA ASN A 326 -33.30 -34.96 -19.83
C ASN A 326 -33.42 -34.94 -18.29
N GLY A 327 -33.77 -33.80 -17.69
CA GLY A 327 -33.93 -33.64 -16.24
C GLY A 327 -32.61 -33.47 -15.46
N THR A 328 -31.49 -33.28 -16.17
CA THR A 328 -30.17 -33.02 -15.58
C THR A 328 -29.51 -31.78 -16.17
N GLN A 329 -28.75 -31.06 -15.36
CA GLN A 329 -27.94 -29.90 -15.77
C GLN A 329 -26.57 -29.97 -15.08
N GLN A 330 -25.55 -29.50 -15.77
CA GLN A 330 -24.18 -29.44 -15.27
C GLN A 330 -23.94 -28.09 -14.61
N VAL A 331 -23.37 -28.11 -13.41
CA VAL A 331 -22.92 -26.93 -12.68
C VAL A 331 -21.40 -26.89 -12.78
N SER A 332 -20.89 -25.79 -13.29
CA SER A 332 -19.46 -25.51 -13.38
C SER A 332 -19.16 -24.14 -12.79
N TYR A 333 -17.89 -23.93 -12.44
CA TYR A 333 -17.38 -22.65 -11.96
C TYR A 333 -16.41 -22.12 -12.99
N VAL A 334 -16.71 -20.93 -13.52
CA VAL A 334 -15.90 -20.26 -14.53
C VAL A 334 -15.42 -18.94 -13.96
N LEU A 335 -14.18 -18.59 -14.25
CA LEU A 335 -13.59 -17.35 -13.76
C LEU A 335 -14.34 -16.13 -14.34
N SER A 336 -14.79 -15.24 -13.46
CA SER A 336 -15.55 -14.04 -13.81
C SER A 336 -14.66 -12.93 -14.37
N ASP A 337 -13.46 -12.81 -13.82
CA ASP A 337 -12.55 -11.69 -14.05
C ASP A 337 -11.18 -12.21 -14.50
N SER A 338 -10.58 -11.54 -15.47
CA SER A 338 -9.33 -12.00 -16.09
C SER A 338 -8.06 -11.50 -15.40
N LEU A 339 -8.18 -10.71 -14.33
CA LEU A 339 -7.04 -10.02 -13.69
C LEU A 339 -6.38 -10.82 -12.55
N CYS A 340 -6.68 -12.12 -12.39
CA CYS A 340 -6.05 -12.98 -11.39
C CYS A 340 -5.40 -14.22 -12.02
N MET A 341 -4.42 -14.79 -11.32
CA MET A 341 -3.73 -16.02 -11.70
C MET A 341 -4.30 -17.22 -10.95
N VAL A 342 -4.62 -18.26 -11.72
CA VAL A 342 -5.14 -19.53 -11.20
C VAL A 342 -3.96 -20.40 -10.79
N ARG A 343 -3.75 -20.58 -9.48
CA ARG A 343 -2.79 -21.56 -8.94
C ARG A 343 -3.50 -22.88 -8.62
N ASP A 344 -4.59 -22.76 -7.88
CA ASP A 344 -5.46 -23.85 -7.51
C ASP A 344 -6.66 -23.89 -8.46
N GLY A 345 -7.19 -25.08 -8.75
CA GLY A 345 -8.36 -25.24 -9.61
C GLY A 345 -9.62 -24.54 -9.05
N PRO A 346 -10.76 -24.63 -9.76
CA PRO A 346 -12.01 -24.07 -9.27
C PRO A 346 -12.37 -24.61 -7.87
N PRO A 347 -13.15 -23.85 -7.06
CA PRO A 347 -13.45 -24.20 -5.67
C PRO A 347 -14.16 -25.55 -5.52
N ALA A 348 -14.83 -26.02 -6.58
CA ALA A 348 -15.35 -27.37 -6.68
C ALA A 348 -15.26 -27.87 -8.12
N GLU A 349 -15.09 -29.17 -8.27
CA GLU A 349 -15.19 -29.84 -9.56
C GLU A 349 -16.60 -29.71 -10.14
N ALA A 350 -16.70 -29.75 -11.47
CA ALA A 350 -17.99 -29.68 -12.14
C ALA A 350 -18.85 -30.90 -11.78
N TYR A 351 -20.12 -30.67 -11.42
CA TYR A 351 -21.04 -31.71 -10.98
C TYR A 351 -22.39 -31.62 -11.67
N TRP A 352 -23.12 -32.74 -11.70
CA TRP A 352 -24.47 -32.83 -12.28
C TRP A 352 -25.52 -32.69 -11.19
N GLN A 353 -26.55 -31.89 -11.45
CA GLN A 353 -27.70 -31.75 -10.57
C GLN A 353 -29.02 -31.95 -11.34
N SER A 354 -30.05 -32.39 -10.64
CA SER A 354 -31.40 -32.53 -11.20
C SER A 354 -32.01 -31.16 -11.48
N CYS A 355 -32.85 -31.09 -12.52
CA CYS A 355 -33.58 -29.90 -12.92
C CYS A 355 -34.94 -30.27 -13.50
N GLU A 356 -35.90 -29.35 -13.39
CA GLU A 356 -37.19 -29.45 -14.06
C GLU A 356 -37.18 -28.58 -15.31
N SER A 357 -37.31 -29.19 -16.49
CA SER A 357 -37.36 -28.50 -17.79
C SER A 357 -38.77 -28.03 -18.16
N GLY A 358 -39.54 -27.55 -17.17
CA GLY A 358 -40.92 -27.10 -17.35
C GLY A 358 -41.06 -25.58 -17.29
N LEU A 359 -41.87 -24.99 -18.19
CA LEU A 359 -42.45 -23.68 -17.92
C LEU A 359 -43.19 -23.76 -16.58
N PRO A 360 -42.95 -22.82 -15.64
CA PRO A 360 -43.63 -22.85 -14.37
C PRO A 360 -45.15 -22.95 -14.55
N TRP A 361 -45.82 -23.75 -13.74
CA TRP A 361 -47.26 -24.06 -13.88
C TRP A 361 -48.15 -22.81 -14.01
N HIS A 362 -47.74 -21.67 -13.44
CA HIS A 362 -48.44 -20.39 -13.56
C HIS A 362 -48.43 -19.81 -14.98
N PHE A 363 -47.36 -20.00 -15.76
CA PHE A 363 -47.32 -19.58 -17.17
C PHE A 363 -48.27 -20.43 -18.03
N ILE A 364 -48.39 -21.73 -17.74
CA ILE A 364 -49.31 -22.63 -18.43
C ILE A 364 -50.77 -22.21 -18.17
N LEU A 365 -51.12 -21.88 -16.92
CA LEU A 365 -52.44 -21.34 -16.58
C LEU A 365 -52.72 -19.99 -17.25
N GLY A 366 -51.72 -19.12 -17.33
CA GLY A 366 -51.83 -17.83 -18.02
C GLY A 366 -52.15 -17.98 -19.52
N ILE A 367 -51.46 -18.90 -20.20
CA ILE A 367 -51.70 -19.20 -21.63
C ILE A 367 -53.10 -19.79 -21.82
N ALA A 368 -53.52 -20.73 -20.98
CA ALA A 368 -54.85 -21.34 -21.06
C ALA A 368 -55.98 -20.31 -20.85
N ALA A 369 -55.86 -19.43 -19.86
CA ALA A 369 -56.81 -18.37 -19.60
C ALA A 369 -56.86 -17.34 -20.75
N GLY A 370 -55.69 -16.98 -21.31
CA GLY A 370 -55.60 -16.10 -22.48
C GLY A 370 -56.29 -16.69 -23.71
N CYS A 371 -56.06 -17.96 -24.00
CA CYS A 371 -56.74 -18.67 -25.09
C CYS A 371 -58.27 -18.69 -24.89
N LEU A 372 -58.76 -18.98 -23.67
CA LEU A 372 -60.19 -18.97 -23.36
C LEU A 372 -60.82 -17.58 -23.53
N ALA A 373 -60.13 -16.52 -23.11
CA ALA A 373 -60.59 -15.15 -23.29
C ALA A 373 -60.68 -14.76 -24.78
N LEU A 374 -59.69 -15.17 -25.59
CA LEU A 374 -59.70 -14.93 -27.04
C LEU A 374 -60.84 -15.68 -27.74
N VAL A 375 -61.06 -16.95 -27.39
CA VAL A 375 -62.18 -17.73 -27.94
C VAL A 375 -63.52 -17.12 -27.52
N SER A 376 -63.67 -16.70 -26.26
CA SER A 376 -64.89 -16.05 -25.77
C SER A 376 -65.15 -14.72 -26.49
N SER A 377 -64.12 -13.90 -26.68
CA SER A 377 -64.22 -12.64 -27.45
C SER A 377 -64.61 -12.89 -28.91
N LEU A 378 -64.02 -13.89 -29.55
CA LEU A 378 -64.37 -14.27 -30.93
C LEU A 378 -65.82 -14.75 -31.03
N LEU A 379 -66.26 -15.62 -30.12
CA LEU A 379 -67.65 -16.08 -30.07
C LEU A 379 -68.63 -14.94 -29.80
N TYR A 380 -68.24 -13.98 -28.96
CA TYR A 380 -69.04 -12.78 -28.69
C TYR A 380 -69.14 -11.89 -29.93
N VAL A 381 -68.05 -11.68 -30.67
CA VAL A 381 -68.04 -10.95 -31.93
C VAL A 381 -68.92 -11.64 -32.98
N LEU A 382 -68.81 -12.98 -33.11
CA LEU A 382 -69.67 -13.76 -34.01
C LEU A 382 -71.14 -13.69 -33.61
N TYR A 383 -71.43 -13.70 -32.30
CA TYR A 383 -72.78 -13.50 -31.78
C TYR A 383 -73.31 -12.11 -32.14
N LEU A 384 -72.51 -11.05 -31.95
CA LEU A 384 -72.88 -9.69 -32.34
C LEU A 384 -73.09 -9.57 -33.85
N GLN A 385 -72.22 -10.18 -34.67
CA GLN A 385 -72.38 -10.20 -36.13
C GLN A 385 -73.67 -10.90 -36.54
N ARG A 386 -73.99 -12.06 -35.95
CA ARG A 386 -75.23 -12.77 -36.22
C ARG A 386 -76.45 -11.94 -35.86
N ARG A 387 -76.45 -11.34 -34.66
CA ARG A 387 -77.55 -10.50 -34.19
C ARG A 387 -77.71 -9.25 -35.04
N TRP A 388 -76.61 -8.62 -35.44
CA TRP A 388 -76.60 -7.48 -36.35
C TRP A 388 -77.24 -7.85 -37.70
N ASN A 389 -76.87 -8.99 -38.29
CA ASN A 389 -77.46 -9.46 -39.54
C ASN A 389 -78.98 -9.69 -39.44
N GLU A 390 -79.46 -10.24 -38.33
CA GLU A 390 -80.91 -10.41 -38.09
C GLU A 390 -81.64 -9.05 -38.01
N THR A 391 -81.09 -8.09 -37.26
CA THR A 391 -81.68 -6.74 -37.14
C THR A 391 -81.57 -5.91 -38.42
N TYR A 392 -80.45 -5.99 -39.13
CA TYR A 392 -80.23 -5.28 -40.39
C TYR A 392 -81.14 -5.84 -41.49
N GLY A 393 -81.34 -7.17 -41.52
CA GLY A 393 -82.33 -7.81 -42.39
C GLY A 393 -83.77 -7.33 -42.13
N ALA A 394 -84.14 -7.14 -40.86
CA ALA A 394 -85.44 -6.57 -40.50
C ALA A 394 -85.56 -5.08 -40.86
N TYR A 395 -84.51 -4.28 -40.63
CA TYR A 395 -84.47 -2.86 -41.01
C TYR A 395 -84.56 -2.66 -42.53
N MET A 396 -83.84 -3.47 -43.32
CA MET A 396 -83.89 -3.40 -44.78
C MET A 396 -85.29 -3.70 -45.34
N LYS A 397 -86.03 -4.64 -44.75
CA LYS A 397 -87.44 -4.92 -45.14
C LYS A 397 -88.38 -3.75 -44.85
N LEU A 398 -88.17 -3.02 -43.76
CA LEU A 398 -88.95 -1.82 -43.43
C LEU A 398 -88.62 -0.65 -44.37
N ARG A 399 -87.34 -0.50 -44.76
CA ARG A 399 -86.90 0.53 -45.71
C ARG A 399 -87.53 0.34 -47.11
N GLU A 400 -87.70 -0.89 -47.59
CA GLU A 400 -88.39 -1.16 -48.86
C GLU A 400 -89.88 -0.75 -48.85
N HIS A 401 -90.55 -0.85 -47.70
CA HIS A 401 -91.98 -0.51 -47.59
C HIS A 401 -92.22 0.99 -47.34
N VAL A 402 -91.27 1.69 -46.72
CA VAL A 402 -91.41 3.11 -46.34
C VAL A 402 -90.63 4.06 -47.28
N GLY A 403 -89.60 3.56 -47.96
CA GLY A 403 -88.78 4.32 -48.92
C GLY A 403 -89.57 5.04 -50.02
N PRO A 404 -90.53 4.41 -50.71
CA PRO A 404 -91.25 5.08 -51.82
C PRO A 404 -92.32 6.09 -51.35
N GLN A 405 -92.55 6.27 -50.04
CA GLN A 405 -93.53 7.23 -49.51
C GLN A 405 -92.90 8.56 -49.03
N MET A 406 -91.58 8.61 -48.81
CA MET A 406 -90.90 9.86 -48.42
C MET A 406 -90.48 10.71 -49.62
N GLU A 407 -90.41 10.13 -50.83
CA GLU A 407 -90.01 10.84 -52.05
C GLU A 407 -91.18 11.56 -52.76
N ALA A 408 -92.41 11.43 -52.23
CA ALA A 408 -93.64 11.94 -52.84
C ALA A 408 -94.27 13.16 -52.13
N ARG A 409 -93.60 13.78 -51.15
CA ARG A 409 -94.14 14.97 -50.45
C ARG A 409 -93.11 16.07 -50.29
N THR A 410 -92.77 16.72 -51.40
CA THR A 410 -92.14 18.04 -51.46
C THR A 410 -93.05 18.99 -52.24
N GLU A 411 -94.02 19.59 -51.54
CA GLU A 411 -94.71 20.81 -51.97
C GLU A 411 -94.33 21.97 -51.04
N PRO A 412 -94.35 23.22 -51.54
CA PRO A 412 -93.46 24.29 -51.07
C PRO A 412 -94.01 25.01 -49.85
N LEU A 413 -93.12 25.34 -48.91
CA LEU A 413 -93.37 26.30 -47.85
C LEU A 413 -92.61 27.59 -48.18
N GLU A 414 -93.34 28.55 -48.76
CA GLU A 414 -92.94 29.95 -48.79
C GLU A 414 -92.92 30.49 -47.35
N LEU A 415 -91.73 30.75 -46.81
CA LEU A 415 -91.56 31.70 -45.71
C LEU A 415 -90.35 32.58 -46.01
N GLY A 416 -90.65 33.83 -46.35
CA GLY A 416 -89.87 35.03 -46.02
C GLY A 416 -88.34 34.97 -46.13
N ARG A 417 -87.82 35.38 -47.29
CA ARG A 417 -86.79 36.43 -47.42
C ARG A 417 -85.55 36.32 -46.51
N SER A 418 -84.59 35.50 -46.89
CA SER A 418 -83.15 35.87 -46.87
C SER A 418 -82.36 34.89 -47.72
N VAL A 419 -81.74 35.41 -48.79
CA VAL A 419 -80.82 34.68 -49.65
C VAL A 419 -79.52 34.46 -48.87
N ILE A 420 -79.09 33.21 -48.72
CA ILE A 420 -77.68 32.92 -48.44
C ILE A 420 -77.18 31.89 -49.44
N THR A 421 -76.29 32.36 -50.31
CA THR A 421 -75.54 31.57 -51.30
C THR A 421 -74.33 30.93 -50.64
N TYR A 422 -74.15 29.62 -50.84
CA TYR A 422 -72.87 28.95 -50.68
C TYR A 422 -72.62 28.05 -51.90
N THR A 423 -71.50 28.30 -52.57
CA THR A 423 -70.90 27.45 -53.60
C THR A 423 -69.92 26.50 -52.93
N MET A 424 -69.96 25.21 -53.25
CA MET A 424 -68.89 24.27 -52.93
C MET A 424 -68.38 23.66 -54.23
N GLU A 425 -67.16 24.05 -54.59
CA GLU A 425 -66.33 23.43 -55.62
C GLU A 425 -65.87 22.04 -55.16
N GLU A 426 -65.79 21.11 -56.10
CA GLU A 426 -65.16 19.80 -55.90
C GLU A 426 -63.63 19.97 -55.75
N GLY A 427 -63.11 19.63 -54.58
CA GLY A 427 -61.68 19.48 -54.31
C GLY A 427 -61.40 18.13 -53.66
N PRO A 428 -60.28 17.45 -53.98
CA PRO A 428 -60.00 16.10 -53.51
C PRO A 428 -59.28 16.18 -52.15
N ASP A 429 -59.96 15.84 -51.06
CA ASP A 429 -59.37 15.09 -49.93
C ASP A 429 -60.38 14.93 -48.78
N PRO A 430 -60.43 13.75 -48.09
CA PRO A 430 -61.60 13.35 -47.33
C PRO A 430 -61.36 13.45 -45.82
N TYR A 431 -60.87 14.57 -45.29
CA TYR A 431 -60.88 14.83 -43.84
C TYR A 431 -60.95 16.31 -43.55
N THR A 432 -62.16 16.85 -43.37
CA THR A 432 -62.38 17.97 -42.45
C THR A 432 -63.85 18.12 -42.10
N ALA A 433 -64.08 18.29 -40.80
CA ALA A 433 -65.37 18.56 -40.20
C ALA A 433 -65.97 19.87 -40.73
N ILE A 434 -67.28 19.86 -40.97
CA ILE A 434 -68.07 21.08 -41.05
C ILE A 434 -69.19 20.94 -40.03
N THR A 435 -68.97 21.59 -38.89
CA THR A 435 -70.04 22.08 -38.02
C THR A 435 -70.95 23.01 -38.84
N PRO A 436 -72.28 22.90 -38.73
CA PRO A 436 -73.15 23.95 -39.25
C PRO A 436 -72.89 25.21 -38.42
N THR A 437 -72.98 26.39 -39.05
CA THR A 437 -72.70 27.70 -38.43
C THR A 437 -73.08 27.82 -36.96
#